data_AF-A0AAW9KBG8-F1
#
_entry.id   AF-A0AAW9KBG8-F1
#
_cell.length_a   1.000
_cell.length_b   1.000
_cell.length_c   1.000
_cell.angle_alpha   90.00
_cell.angle_beta   90.00
_cell.angle_gamma   90.00
#
_symmetry.space_group_name_H-M   'P 1'
#
loop_
_entity.id
_entity.type
_entity.pdbx_description
1 polymer ?
#
loop_
_entity_poly.entity_id
_entity_poly.type
_entity_poly.pdbx_seq_one_letter_code
_entity_poly.pdbx_strand_id
1 'polypeptide(L)'
;VTAYEGGNVKGFIGNPYGDMPLNPKGKLDVGGYIGTDGEFTVIKDLGMRDPYVGQVSIYTGEIGEDLAYYFTVSEQTPSAVALGVLVDRDFSIKVSGGFIIQMMPDADELLSDLITYRLEEIPSITQMLQEHGSIDKVIEVIFEGMDLKILEESKPEYTCNCSREKVESVLL
;
A
#
# COMPACT_ATOMS: atom_id res chain seq x y z
N VAL A 1 3.94 2.01 9.66
CA VAL A 1 2.46 2.03 9.69
C VAL A 1 1.98 0.76 10.40
N THR A 2 0.85 0.81 11.11
CA THR A 2 0.21 -0.36 11.74
C THR A 2 -1.23 -0.43 11.24
N ALA A 3 -1.66 -1.61 10.80
CA ALA A 3 -3.03 -1.90 10.41
C ALA A 3 -3.58 -3.02 11.29
N TYR A 4 -4.85 -2.92 11.66
CA TYR A 4 -5.59 -3.93 12.42
C TYR A 4 -6.70 -4.54 11.55
N GLU A 5 -7.19 -5.70 11.97
CA GLU A 5 -8.44 -6.27 11.43
C GLU A 5 -9.57 -5.23 11.47
N GLY A 6 -10.43 -5.23 10.45
CA GLY A 6 -11.53 -4.27 10.31
C GLY A 6 -11.13 -2.88 9.80
N GLY A 7 -9.91 -2.71 9.28
CA GLY A 7 -9.52 -1.49 8.54
C GLY A 7 -9.03 -0.32 9.40
N ASN A 8 -8.79 -0.52 10.70
CA ASN A 8 -8.21 0.51 11.56
C ASN A 8 -6.71 0.65 11.28
N VAL A 9 -6.25 1.86 10.95
CA VAL A 9 -4.84 2.13 10.63
C VAL A 9 -4.29 3.27 11.47
N LYS A 10 -3.00 3.23 11.78
CA LYS A 10 -2.24 4.34 12.36
C LYS A 10 -0.81 4.35 11.86
N GLY A 11 -0.18 5.52 11.87
CA GLY A 11 1.19 5.66 11.43
C GLY A 11 1.71 7.06 11.68
N PHE A 12 3.04 7.17 11.66
CA PHE A 12 3.76 8.42 11.71
C PHE A 12 5.06 8.26 10.92
N ILE A 13 5.67 9.39 10.56
CA ILE A 13 7.01 9.45 9.96
C ILE A 13 7.93 10.20 10.92
N GLY A 14 9.23 9.90 10.87
CA GLY A 14 10.22 10.46 11.80
C GLY A 14 10.35 11.98 11.70
N ASN A 15 10.31 12.54 10.48
CA ASN A 15 10.32 13.97 10.24
C ASN A 15 9.10 14.40 9.39
N PRO A 16 8.04 14.93 10.00
CA PRO A 16 6.82 15.33 9.28
C PRO A 16 6.97 16.61 8.46
N TYR A 17 8.08 17.34 8.62
CA TYR A 17 8.36 18.59 7.89
C TYR A 17 9.34 18.38 6.73
N GLY A 18 9.54 17.13 6.34
CA GLY A 18 10.33 16.79 5.17
C GLY A 18 9.76 17.41 3.90
N ASP A 19 10.58 18.16 3.18
CA ASP A 19 10.24 18.70 1.88
C ASP A 19 11.41 18.43 0.92
N MET A 20 11.10 17.82 -0.21
CA MET A 20 12.07 17.50 -1.25
C MET A 20 11.61 18.08 -2.58
N PRO A 21 12.55 18.52 -3.44
CA PRO A 21 12.23 18.86 -4.81
C PRO A 21 11.47 17.73 -5.51
N LEU A 22 10.62 18.10 -6.46
CA LEU A 22 9.95 17.11 -7.32
C LEU A 22 11.00 16.27 -8.07
N ASN A 23 10.66 15.00 -8.30
CA ASN A 23 11.48 14.09 -9.08
C ASN A 23 11.54 14.51 -10.58
N PRO A 24 12.37 13.87 -11.42
CA PRO A 24 12.49 14.21 -12.84
C PRO A 24 11.18 14.11 -13.65
N LYS A 25 10.17 13.40 -13.13
CA LYS A 25 8.83 13.27 -13.72
C LYS A 25 7.85 14.34 -13.21
N GLY A 26 8.32 15.30 -12.40
CA GLY A 26 7.49 16.35 -11.81
C GLY A 26 6.54 15.86 -10.72
N LYS A 27 6.80 14.71 -10.11
CA LYS A 27 6.00 14.13 -9.01
C LYS A 27 6.74 14.29 -7.68
N LEU A 28 6.04 14.08 -6.56
CA LEU A 28 6.66 14.01 -5.24
C LEU A 28 7.76 12.94 -5.24
N ASP A 29 8.93 13.29 -4.71
CA ASP A 29 10.10 12.40 -4.70
C ASP A 29 10.10 11.51 -3.45
N VAL A 30 9.18 10.53 -3.44
CA VAL A 30 8.99 9.62 -2.31
C VAL A 30 10.22 8.72 -2.13
N GLY A 31 10.70 8.12 -3.22
CA GLY A 31 11.92 7.32 -3.21
C GLY A 31 13.17 8.10 -2.79
N GLY A 32 13.31 9.36 -3.21
CA GLY A 32 14.38 10.23 -2.75
C GLY A 32 14.32 10.54 -1.26
N TYR A 33 13.11 10.69 -0.71
CA TYR A 33 12.91 10.99 0.71
C TYR A 33 13.14 9.78 1.62
N ILE A 34 12.71 8.59 1.18
CA ILE A 34 12.88 7.34 1.92
C ILE A 34 14.32 6.82 1.78
N GLY A 35 14.90 6.94 0.58
CA GLY A 35 16.18 6.34 0.23
C GLY A 35 16.08 4.83 -0.02
N THR A 36 17.21 4.21 -0.35
CA THR A 36 17.32 2.75 -0.61
C THR A 36 18.27 2.04 0.34
N ASP A 37 19.04 2.77 1.14
CA ASP A 37 19.93 2.22 2.16
C ASP A 37 19.14 1.97 3.45
N GLY A 38 18.39 0.87 3.46
CA GLY A 38 17.55 0.50 4.59
C GLY A 38 16.77 -0.79 4.37
N GLU A 39 15.88 -1.07 5.31
CA GLU A 39 15.11 -2.32 5.35
C GLU A 39 13.61 -2.03 5.39
N PHE A 40 12.85 -2.75 4.57
CA PHE A 40 11.40 -2.80 4.63
C PHE A 40 10.98 -4.01 5.48
N THR A 41 10.38 -3.74 6.64
CA THR A 41 10.02 -4.77 7.62
C THR A 41 8.50 -4.83 7.82
N VAL A 42 7.94 -6.04 7.74
CA VAL A 42 6.54 -6.31 8.03
C VAL A 42 6.47 -7.27 9.21
N ILE A 43 5.70 -6.87 10.23
CA ILE A 43 5.49 -7.65 11.45
C ILE A 43 4.01 -8.05 11.50
N LYS A 44 3.73 -9.35 11.54
CA LYS A 44 2.39 -9.92 11.67
C LYS A 44 2.25 -10.53 13.06
N ASP A 45 1.47 -9.90 13.92
CA ASP A 45 1.05 -10.47 15.19
C ASP A 45 -0.23 -11.30 14.96
N LEU A 46 -0.08 -12.62 15.08
CA LEU A 46 -1.17 -13.58 14.87
C LEU A 46 -1.72 -14.13 16.20
N GLY A 47 -1.43 -13.46 17.33
CA GLY A 47 -1.80 -13.96 18.66
C GLY A 47 -0.99 -15.18 19.10
N MET A 48 0.14 -15.44 18.43
CA MET A 48 1.11 -16.46 18.81
C MET A 48 2.07 -15.92 19.88
N ARG A 49 2.93 -16.81 20.42
CA ARG A 49 3.94 -16.40 21.42
C ARG A 49 4.88 -15.32 20.89
N ASP A 50 5.31 -15.46 19.64
CA ASP A 50 6.22 -14.54 18.96
C ASP A 50 5.59 -14.12 17.62
N PRO A 51 5.73 -12.85 17.20
CA PRO A 51 5.19 -12.39 15.94
C PRO A 51 6.00 -12.94 14.77
N TYR A 52 5.35 -13.05 13.60
CA TYR A 52 6.06 -13.33 12.36
C TYR A 52 6.68 -12.03 11.84
N VAL A 53 7.98 -12.08 11.50
CA VAL A 53 8.73 -10.92 11.01
C VAL A 53 9.30 -11.27 9.64
N GLY A 54 8.83 -10.56 8.61
CA GLY A 54 9.39 -10.60 7.26
C GLY A 54 10.18 -9.32 7.00
N GLN A 55 11.33 -9.45 6.34
CA GLN A 55 12.24 -8.34 6.11
C GLN A 55 12.93 -8.46 4.76
N VAL A 56 12.98 -7.36 4.02
CA VAL A 56 13.70 -7.22 2.75
C VAL A 56 14.45 -5.89 2.73
N SER A 57 15.50 -5.77 1.91
CA SER A 57 16.08 -4.46 1.63
C SER A 57 15.07 -3.57 0.90
N ILE A 58 15.11 -2.27 1.14
CA ILE A 58 14.34 -1.31 0.34
C ILE A 58 14.81 -1.42 -1.12
N TYR A 59 13.88 -1.59 -2.05
CA TYR A 59 14.19 -1.83 -3.45
C TYR A 59 14.33 -0.52 -4.22
N THR A 60 13.31 0.34 -4.15
CA THR A 60 13.31 1.65 -4.83
C THR A 60 13.02 2.82 -3.91
N GLY A 61 12.47 2.58 -2.72
CA GLY A 61 11.97 3.62 -1.83
C GLY A 61 10.58 4.11 -2.22
N GLU A 62 10.04 3.67 -3.36
CA GLU A 62 8.64 3.85 -3.69
C GLU A 62 7.84 2.74 -3.00
N ILE A 63 7.12 3.11 -1.93
CA ILE A 63 6.44 2.17 -1.01
C ILE A 63 5.60 1.09 -1.73
N GLY A 64 4.96 1.42 -2.85
CA GLY A 64 4.19 0.45 -3.63
C GLY A 64 5.07 -0.68 -4.19
N GLU A 65 6.21 -0.31 -4.80
CA GLU A 65 7.16 -1.27 -5.37
C GLU A 65 7.88 -2.07 -4.28
N ASP A 66 8.26 -1.41 -3.18
CA ASP A 66 8.88 -2.08 -2.03
C ASP A 66 7.93 -3.11 -1.40
N LEU A 67 6.63 -2.80 -1.34
CA LEU A 67 5.62 -3.73 -0.83
C LEU A 67 5.38 -4.91 -1.80
N ALA A 68 5.36 -4.66 -3.11
CA ALA A 68 5.29 -5.73 -4.12
C ALA A 68 6.52 -6.66 -4.05
N TYR A 69 7.69 -6.07 -3.87
CA TYR A 69 8.95 -6.79 -3.67
C TYR A 69 8.92 -7.63 -2.40
N TYR A 70 8.43 -7.07 -1.28
CA TYR A 70 8.22 -7.80 -0.04
C TYR A 70 7.34 -9.05 -0.23
N PHE A 71 6.16 -8.91 -0.86
CA PHE A 71 5.28 -10.06 -1.07
C PHE A 71 5.93 -11.11 -1.97
N THR A 72 6.64 -10.69 -3.01
CA THR A 72 7.28 -11.60 -3.95
C THR A 72 8.43 -12.37 -3.30
N VAL A 73 9.30 -11.70 -2.54
CA VAL A 73 10.52 -12.31 -1.98
C VAL A 73 10.27 -12.97 -0.62
N SER A 74 9.58 -12.29 0.29
CA SER A 74 9.37 -12.78 1.65
C SER A 74 8.18 -13.74 1.75
N GLU A 75 7.09 -13.45 1.03
CA GLU A 75 5.85 -14.24 1.10
C GLU A 75 5.70 -15.20 -0.09
N GLN A 76 6.68 -15.22 -1.01
CA GLN A 76 6.67 -16.07 -2.22
C GLN A 76 5.37 -15.97 -3.02
N THR A 77 4.74 -14.79 -3.00
CA THR A 77 3.46 -14.53 -3.65
C THR A 77 3.65 -13.43 -4.69
N PRO A 78 3.69 -13.75 -5.99
CA PRO A 78 3.76 -12.76 -7.04
C PRO A 78 2.64 -11.73 -6.90
N SER A 79 3.02 -10.47 -6.74
CA SER A 79 2.08 -9.40 -6.38
C SER A 79 2.32 -8.16 -7.20
N ALA A 80 1.23 -7.58 -7.72
CA ALA A 80 1.22 -6.23 -8.26
C ALA A 80 0.59 -5.29 -7.25
N VAL A 81 1.29 -4.20 -6.93
CA VAL A 81 0.84 -3.20 -5.95
C VAL A 81 0.84 -1.84 -6.63
N ALA A 82 -0.31 -1.18 -6.62
CA ALA A 82 -0.42 0.21 -7.03
C ALA A 82 -0.86 1.04 -5.83
N LEU A 83 -0.07 2.05 -5.47
CA LEU A 83 -0.38 3.02 -4.42
C LEU A 83 -0.23 4.42 -4.99
N GLY A 84 -1.09 5.34 -4.58
CA GLY A 84 -0.98 6.71 -5.02
C GLY A 84 -1.66 7.69 -4.07
N VAL A 85 -1.02 8.84 -3.92
CA VAL A 85 -1.54 9.99 -3.17
C VAL A 85 -1.39 11.23 -4.04
N LEU A 86 -2.48 11.96 -4.18
CA LEU A 86 -2.55 13.25 -4.85
C LEU A 86 -2.79 14.32 -3.78
N VAL A 87 -1.83 15.22 -3.64
CA VAL A 87 -1.86 16.32 -2.68
C VAL A 87 -2.26 17.60 -3.42
N ASP A 88 -3.20 18.37 -2.89
CA ASP A 88 -3.60 19.66 -3.45
C ASP A 88 -2.65 20.79 -3.03
N ARG A 89 -2.80 21.98 -3.61
CA ARG A 89 -1.90 23.13 -3.39
C ARG A 89 -1.95 23.68 -1.96
N ASP A 90 -3.00 23.39 -1.22
CA ASP A 90 -3.16 23.73 0.20
C ASP A 90 -2.64 22.62 1.14
N PHE A 91 -1.95 21.61 0.58
CA PHE A 91 -1.44 20.43 1.27
C PHE A 91 -2.52 19.45 1.78
N SER A 92 -3.79 19.66 1.43
CA SER A 92 -4.82 18.67 1.69
C SER A 92 -4.67 17.46 0.77
N ILE A 93 -5.12 16.28 1.25
CA ILE A 93 -5.17 15.09 0.41
C ILE A 93 -6.39 15.19 -0.51
N LYS A 94 -6.13 15.26 -1.81
CA LYS A 94 -7.18 15.32 -2.84
C LYS A 94 -7.72 13.92 -3.14
N VAL A 95 -6.82 12.96 -3.35
CA VAL A 95 -7.13 11.55 -3.61
C VAL A 95 -6.02 10.69 -3.02
N SER A 96 -6.38 9.59 -2.37
CA SER A 96 -5.43 8.58 -1.93
C SER A 96 -6.06 7.20 -2.06
N GLY A 97 -5.30 6.24 -2.53
CA GLY A 97 -5.77 4.86 -2.60
C GLY A 97 -4.79 3.95 -3.31
N GLY A 98 -5.21 2.70 -3.46
CA GLY A 98 -4.35 1.66 -3.97
C GLY A 98 -5.07 0.33 -4.10
N PHE A 99 -4.40 -0.62 -4.74
CA PHE A 99 -4.80 -2.02 -4.76
C PHE A 99 -3.58 -2.93 -4.64
N ILE A 100 -3.85 -4.16 -4.25
CA ILE A 100 -2.90 -5.27 -4.26
C ILE A 100 -3.57 -6.39 -5.04
N ILE A 101 -2.92 -6.89 -6.09
CA ILE A 101 -3.35 -8.06 -6.86
C ILE A 101 -2.32 -9.14 -6.63
N GLN A 102 -2.75 -10.32 -6.18
CA GLN A 102 -1.86 -11.43 -5.85
C GLN A 102 -2.28 -12.67 -6.62
N MET A 103 -1.30 -13.34 -7.22
CA MET A 103 -1.51 -14.62 -7.88
C MET A 103 -1.51 -15.72 -6.81
N MET A 104 -2.63 -16.42 -6.68
CA MET A 104 -2.74 -17.56 -5.77
C MET A 104 -1.99 -18.77 -6.31
N PRO A 105 -1.62 -19.74 -5.44
CA PRO A 105 -1.15 -21.03 -5.91
C PRO A 105 -2.11 -21.63 -6.93
N ASP A 106 -1.56 -22.29 -7.95
CA ASP A 106 -2.30 -22.95 -9.03
C ASP A 106 -3.09 -22.02 -9.96
N ALA A 107 -2.86 -20.70 -9.91
CA ALA A 107 -3.40 -19.77 -10.90
C ALA A 107 -2.79 -20.06 -12.29
N ASP A 108 -3.61 -19.91 -13.34
CA ASP A 108 -3.18 -20.10 -14.74
C ASP A 108 -2.06 -19.13 -15.10
N GLU A 109 -0.96 -19.62 -15.68
CA GLU A 109 0.16 -18.78 -16.14
C GLU A 109 -0.30 -17.74 -17.19
N LEU A 110 -1.32 -18.04 -18.00
CA LEU A 110 -1.85 -17.06 -18.96
C LEU A 110 -2.53 -15.86 -18.26
N LEU A 111 -2.95 -16.03 -17.01
CA LEU A 111 -3.59 -14.98 -16.23
C LEU A 111 -2.58 -13.91 -15.80
N SER A 112 -1.33 -14.29 -15.50
CA SER A 112 -0.31 -13.32 -15.10
C SER A 112 0.04 -12.39 -16.24
N ASP A 113 0.18 -12.91 -17.47
CA ASP A 113 0.50 -12.11 -18.65
C ASP A 113 -0.64 -11.15 -18.98
N LEU A 114 -1.89 -11.63 -18.92
CA LEU A 114 -3.07 -10.81 -19.16
C LEU A 114 -3.18 -9.66 -18.14
N ILE A 115 -3.04 -9.95 -16.85
CA ILE A 115 -3.11 -8.94 -15.80
C ILE A 115 -1.95 -7.95 -15.93
N THR A 116 -0.73 -8.43 -16.19
CA THR A 116 0.44 -7.56 -16.39
C THR A 116 0.20 -6.59 -17.54
N TYR A 117 -0.25 -7.09 -18.70
CA TYR A 117 -0.58 -6.24 -19.84
C TYR A 117 -1.64 -5.19 -19.51
N ARG A 118 -2.70 -5.55 -18.77
CA ARG A 118 -3.73 -4.59 -18.35
C ARG A 118 -3.16 -3.53 -17.40
N LEU A 119 -2.31 -3.93 -16.47
CA LEU A 119 -1.70 -3.01 -15.51
C LEU A 119 -0.71 -2.02 -16.15
N GLU A 120 -0.09 -2.39 -17.28
CA GLU A 120 0.76 -1.49 -18.06
C GLU A 120 -0.04 -0.43 -18.83
N GLU A 121 -1.28 -0.73 -19.22
CA GLU A 121 -2.14 0.15 -20.02
C GLU A 121 -2.99 1.11 -19.17
N ILE A 122 -3.23 0.82 -17.89
CA ILE A 122 -4.02 1.71 -17.03
C ILE A 122 -3.22 2.94 -16.58
N PRO A 123 -3.88 4.10 -16.43
CA PRO A 123 -3.24 5.26 -15.83
C PRO A 123 -2.97 5.06 -14.34
N SER A 124 -2.30 6.03 -13.71
CA SER A 124 -2.02 5.97 -12.27
C SER A 124 -3.29 5.79 -11.43
N ILE A 125 -3.18 5.09 -10.31
CA ILE A 125 -4.33 4.81 -9.45
C ILE A 125 -5.06 6.06 -8.95
N THR A 126 -4.36 7.18 -8.72
CA THR A 126 -5.00 8.45 -8.36
C THR A 126 -5.87 8.99 -9.49
N GLN A 127 -5.43 8.87 -10.74
CA GLN A 127 -6.24 9.24 -11.91
C GLN A 127 -7.46 8.32 -12.05
N MET A 128 -7.26 7.00 -11.93
CA MET A 128 -8.36 6.02 -11.94
C MET A 128 -9.42 6.33 -10.87
N LEU A 129 -8.98 6.67 -9.65
CA LEU A 129 -9.88 7.05 -8.56
C LEU A 129 -10.59 8.39 -8.83
N GLN A 130 -9.97 9.34 -9.51
CA GLN A 130 -10.63 10.59 -9.92
C GLN A 130 -11.69 10.35 -11.00
N GLU A 131 -11.40 9.47 -11.96
CA GLU A 131 -12.28 9.18 -13.10
C GLU A 131 -13.48 8.31 -12.70
N HIS A 132 -13.25 7.29 -11.86
CA HIS A 132 -14.27 6.30 -11.50
C HIS A 132 -14.92 6.56 -10.13
N GLY A 133 -14.25 7.29 -9.25
CA GLY A 133 -14.76 7.77 -7.95
C GLY A 133 -14.63 6.79 -6.78
N SER A 134 -14.46 5.49 -7.04
CA SER A 134 -14.39 4.46 -5.99
C SER A 134 -13.53 3.27 -6.40
N ILE A 135 -12.95 2.56 -5.43
CA ILE A 135 -11.98 1.47 -5.71
C ILE A 135 -12.65 0.26 -6.36
N ASP A 136 -13.90 -0.04 -5.99
CA ASP A 136 -14.79 -1.05 -6.59
C ASP A 136 -14.90 -0.88 -8.11
N LYS A 137 -15.17 0.35 -8.58
CA LYS A 137 -15.22 0.62 -10.02
C LYS A 137 -13.86 0.51 -10.69
N VAL A 138 -12.78 0.88 -10.00
CA VAL A 138 -11.42 0.73 -10.54
C VAL A 138 -11.09 -0.75 -10.74
N ILE A 139 -11.39 -1.61 -9.77
CA ILE A 139 -11.16 -3.05 -9.90
C ILE A 139 -12.10 -3.69 -10.94
N GLU A 140 -13.34 -3.22 -11.09
CA GLU A 140 -14.22 -3.65 -12.20
C GLU A 140 -13.61 -3.39 -13.57
N VAL A 141 -12.96 -2.23 -13.77
CA VAL A 141 -12.24 -1.91 -15.02
C VAL A 141 -11.03 -2.82 -15.20
N ILE A 142 -10.21 -2.99 -14.15
CA ILE A 142 -9.00 -3.84 -14.23
C ILE A 142 -9.37 -5.30 -14.56
N PHE A 143 -10.45 -5.81 -13.98
CA PHE A 143 -10.91 -7.18 -14.14
C PHE A 143 -12.06 -7.33 -15.13
N GLU A 144 -12.29 -6.35 -16.02
CA GLU A 144 -13.38 -6.42 -17.01
C GLU A 144 -13.33 -7.73 -17.81
N GLY A 145 -14.45 -8.46 -17.89
CA GLY A 145 -14.51 -9.74 -18.59
C GLY A 145 -13.88 -10.93 -17.84
N MET A 146 -13.43 -10.72 -16.60
CA MET A 146 -13.02 -11.75 -15.65
C MET A 146 -14.09 -11.77 -14.56
N ASP A 147 -14.65 -12.94 -14.22
CA ASP A 147 -15.77 -13.13 -13.26
C ASP A 147 -15.45 -12.60 -11.84
N LEU A 148 -15.40 -11.28 -11.69
CA LEU A 148 -15.00 -10.58 -10.47
C LEU A 148 -16.04 -10.79 -9.39
N LYS A 149 -15.58 -11.22 -8.21
CA LYS A 149 -16.42 -11.45 -7.03
C LYS A 149 -15.96 -10.58 -5.89
N ILE A 150 -16.80 -9.62 -5.52
CA ILE A 150 -16.62 -8.83 -4.31
C ILE A 150 -17.10 -9.67 -3.13
N LEU A 151 -16.18 -10.04 -2.24
CA LEU A 151 -16.46 -10.90 -1.09
C LEU A 151 -16.82 -10.11 0.16
N GLU A 152 -16.16 -8.97 0.36
CA GLU A 152 -16.29 -8.12 1.53
C GLU A 152 -16.00 -6.67 1.17
N GLU A 153 -16.67 -5.76 1.85
CA GLU A 153 -16.39 -4.32 1.83
C GLU A 153 -16.21 -3.83 3.26
N SER A 154 -15.16 -3.05 3.49
CA SER A 154 -14.91 -2.39 4.77
C SER A 154 -14.41 -0.97 4.55
N LYS A 155 -14.64 -0.10 5.54
CA LYS A 155 -14.22 1.29 5.48
C LYS A 155 -12.98 1.47 6.37
N PRO A 156 -11.80 1.78 5.81
CA PRO A 156 -10.62 2.03 6.61
C PRO A 156 -10.76 3.35 7.38
N GLU A 157 -10.28 3.36 8.63
CA GLU A 157 -10.32 4.53 9.50
C GLU A 157 -9.00 4.74 10.23
N TYR A 158 -8.61 6.01 10.41
CA TYR A 158 -7.44 6.35 11.21
C TYR A 158 -7.79 6.28 12.69
N THR A 159 -7.20 5.33 13.41
CA THR A 159 -7.50 5.09 14.83
C THR A 159 -6.22 4.87 15.64
N CYS A 160 -5.96 5.76 16.60
CA CYS A 160 -4.90 5.56 17.59
C CYS A 160 -5.49 5.02 18.89
N ASN A 161 -4.97 3.89 19.36
CA ASN A 161 -5.40 3.26 20.61
C ASN A 161 -4.65 3.78 21.85
N CYS A 162 -4.08 4.99 21.79
CA CYS A 162 -3.50 5.63 22.96
C CYS A 162 -4.62 6.03 23.94
N SER A 163 -4.32 5.92 25.23
CA SER A 163 -5.19 6.44 26.29
C SER A 163 -4.31 7.06 27.36
N ARG A 164 -4.89 7.96 28.15
CA ARG A 164 -4.18 8.56 29.29
C ARG A 164 -3.63 7.47 30.22
N GLU A 165 -4.44 6.47 30.55
CA GLU A 165 -4.06 5.34 31.40
C GLU A 165 -2.86 4.56 30.84
N LYS A 166 -2.83 4.27 29.53
CA LYS A 166 -1.69 3.61 28.88
C LYS A 166 -0.42 4.45 29.00
N VAL A 167 -0.52 5.75 28.79
CA VAL A 167 0.64 6.65 28.90
C VAL A 167 1.14 6.72 30.34
N GLU A 168 0.23 6.85 31.32
CA GLU A 168 0.58 6.87 32.75
C GLU A 168 1.29 5.57 33.17
N SER A 169 0.87 4.41 32.67
CA SER A 169 1.49 3.11 32.98
C SER A 169 2.93 2.95 32.49
N VAL A 170 3.37 3.72 31.49
CA VAL A 170 4.74 3.66 30.94
C VAL A 170 5.68 4.64 31.66
N LEU A 171 5.13 5.62 32.39
CA LEU A 171 5.89 6.62 33.15
C LEU A 171 6.25 6.17 34.57
N LEU A 172 5.61 5.11 35.07
CA LEU A 172 5.82 4.50 36.40
C LEU A 172 6.73 3.28 36.30
#